data_AF-A0AAN8GQ72-F1
#
_entry.id   AF-A0AAN8GQ72-F1
#
_cell.length_a   1.000
_cell.length_b   1.000
_cell.length_c   1.000
_cell.angle_alpha   90.00
_cell.angle_beta   90.00
_cell.angle_gamma   90.00
#
_symmetry.space_group_name_H-M   'P 1'
#
loop_
_entity.id
_entity.type
_entity.pdbx_description
1 polymer ?
#
loop_
_entity_poly.entity_id
_entity_poly.type
_entity_poly.pdbx_seq_one_letter_code
_entity_poly.pdbx_strand_id
1 'polypeptide(L)'
;MSSKCPGLYCGRMLINGSVEGECGVCPRGERTNQQNVCERCTEAPELYDWLYLGFMAMLPLVLHWFFIEWYSGKKSSSALLQHITAMLECSVAAVVTLLVTEPVGQVRIHSCRVQMLSDWYTMLYNPSPDYVNTLHCTQEAVYPLYTIVLIYYAFCLVLMMLLRPLLVKKIACGLGKSDRFKSIYAALYFFPILTVLQAVGGGLLYYAFPYIILVLSLVTLAVYLSASEIQSFKNLIAKKKRLVVLFSHWLLHAYGIISISRLDKLEQDLPLLALVPCPALFYIATARFTEPSRILSEGGNGH
;
A
#
# COMPACT_ATOMS: atom_id res chain seq x y z
N MET A 1 -18.50 27.57 -32.53
CA MET A 1 -18.01 26.24 -32.11
C MET A 1 -17.55 26.35 -30.66
N SER A 2 -18.07 25.51 -29.75
CA SER A 2 -17.60 25.50 -28.36
C SER A 2 -16.10 25.24 -28.35
N SER A 3 -15.33 26.11 -27.70
CA SER A 3 -13.87 25.97 -27.57
C SER A 3 -13.47 24.84 -26.61
N LYS A 4 -14.41 24.34 -25.79
CA LYS A 4 -14.17 23.30 -24.79
C LYS A 4 -14.75 21.95 -25.21
N CYS A 5 -13.99 20.88 -24.96
CA CYS A 5 -14.48 19.52 -25.11
C CYS A 5 -15.60 19.18 -24.12
N PRO A 6 -16.55 18.32 -24.49
CA PRO A 6 -17.54 17.83 -23.54
C PRO A 6 -16.87 16.94 -22.49
N GLY A 7 -17.44 16.89 -21.29
CA GLY A 7 -16.93 16.08 -20.18
C GLY A 7 -15.70 16.67 -19.46
N LEU A 8 -15.29 15.98 -18.40
CA LEU A 8 -14.20 16.41 -17.50
C LEU A 8 -12.81 15.97 -17.99
N TYR A 9 -12.74 14.80 -18.63
CA TYR A 9 -11.48 14.12 -18.95
C TYR A 9 -11.16 14.08 -20.45
N CYS A 10 -12.05 14.59 -21.32
CA CYS A 10 -11.77 14.70 -22.75
C CYS A 10 -10.91 15.92 -23.03
N GLY A 11 -9.89 15.75 -23.87
CA GLY A 11 -8.97 16.80 -24.25
C GLY A 11 -8.71 16.86 -25.75
N ARG A 12 -8.11 17.97 -26.19
CA ARG A 12 -7.48 18.08 -27.51
C ARG A 12 -5.97 18.02 -27.38
N MET A 13 -5.31 17.50 -28.41
CA MET A 13 -3.86 17.44 -28.46
C MET A 13 -3.29 18.79 -28.90
N LEU A 14 -2.09 19.11 -28.40
CA LEU A 14 -1.29 20.21 -28.92
C LEU A 14 -0.34 19.66 -29.98
N ILE A 15 -0.48 20.11 -31.23
CA ILE A 15 0.42 19.75 -32.33
C ILE A 15 1.12 21.04 -32.77
N ASN A 16 2.45 21.10 -32.62
CA ASN A 16 3.28 22.26 -33.01
C ASN A 16 2.83 23.62 -32.42
N GLY A 17 2.29 23.62 -31.19
CA GLY A 17 1.84 24.84 -30.50
C GLY A 17 0.43 25.32 -30.89
N SER A 18 -0.20 24.67 -31.86
CA SER A 18 -1.62 24.85 -32.20
C SER A 18 -2.47 23.75 -31.57
N VAL A 19 -3.64 24.14 -31.05
CA VAL A 19 -4.67 23.19 -30.60
C VAL A 19 -5.30 22.59 -31.86
N GLU A 20 -4.93 21.35 -32.18
CA GLU A 20 -5.40 20.65 -33.37
C GLU A 20 -6.04 19.31 -32.99
N GLY A 21 -6.99 18.87 -33.81
CA GLY A 21 -7.69 17.61 -33.63
C GLY A 21 -9.03 17.71 -32.90
N GLU A 22 -9.74 16.60 -32.95
CA GLU A 22 -11.04 16.42 -32.30
C GLU A 22 -10.87 16.12 -30.80
N CYS A 23 -11.96 16.28 -30.04
CA CYS A 23 -11.98 15.95 -28.62
C CYS A 23 -11.86 14.44 -28.42
N GLY A 24 -10.86 14.01 -27.66
CA GLY A 24 -10.59 12.60 -27.41
C GLY A 24 -9.85 12.34 -26.11
N VAL A 25 -9.21 11.17 -26.03
CA VAL A 25 -8.41 10.74 -24.89
C VAL A 25 -7.01 11.38 -24.94
N CYS A 26 -6.46 11.82 -23.80
CA CYS A 26 -5.07 12.25 -23.78
C CYS A 26 -4.13 11.04 -23.69
N PRO A 27 -2.92 11.14 -24.28
CA PRO A 27 -1.87 10.15 -24.12
C PRO A 27 -1.53 9.86 -22.64
N ARG A 28 -0.96 8.67 -22.38
CA ARG A 28 -0.48 8.30 -21.05
C ARG A 28 0.58 9.30 -20.57
N GLY A 29 0.46 9.74 -19.32
CA GLY A 29 1.34 10.77 -18.74
C GLY A 29 0.91 12.21 -19.05
N GLU A 30 -0.24 12.39 -19.70
CA GLU A 30 -0.87 13.69 -19.93
C GLU A 30 -2.23 13.78 -19.22
N ARG A 31 -2.61 15.01 -18.85
CA ARG A 31 -3.91 15.33 -18.24
C ARG A 31 -4.50 16.56 -18.90
N THR A 32 -5.82 16.65 -18.91
CA THR A 32 -6.53 17.84 -19.40
C THR A 32 -6.38 19.03 -18.46
N ASN A 33 -6.10 20.21 -19.02
CA ASN A 33 -6.15 21.47 -18.29
C ASN A 33 -7.58 22.07 -18.28
N GLN A 34 -7.76 23.25 -17.68
CA GLN A 34 -9.08 23.92 -17.57
C GLN A 34 -9.70 24.33 -18.93
N GLN A 35 -8.90 24.33 -19.99
CA GLN A 35 -9.32 24.60 -21.37
C GLN A 35 -9.57 23.30 -22.16
N ASN A 36 -9.51 22.14 -21.51
CA ASN A 36 -9.64 20.81 -22.12
C ASN A 36 -8.57 20.55 -23.19
N VAL A 37 -7.34 20.95 -22.90
CA VAL A 37 -6.15 20.67 -23.70
C VAL A 37 -5.27 19.70 -22.92
N CYS A 38 -4.75 18.68 -23.60
CA CYS A 38 -3.86 17.68 -23.03
C CYS A 38 -2.49 18.29 -22.75
N GLU A 39 -2.04 18.19 -21.51
CA GLU A 39 -0.77 18.72 -21.05
C GLU A 39 0.00 17.65 -20.27
N ARG A 40 1.31 17.60 -20.47
CA ARG A 40 2.16 16.57 -19.90
C ARG A 40 2.38 16.81 -18.41
N CYS A 41 2.23 15.77 -17.61
CA CYS A 41 2.45 15.86 -16.18
C CYS A 41 3.95 15.87 -15.89
N THR A 42 4.44 17.02 -15.40
CA THR A 42 5.85 17.20 -15.02
C THR A 42 6.05 17.40 -13.52
N GLU A 43 4.97 17.47 -12.75
CA GLU A 43 5.00 17.66 -11.31
C GLU A 43 5.57 16.42 -10.58
N ALA A 44 6.04 16.61 -9.35
CA ALA A 44 6.48 15.53 -8.49
C ALA A 44 5.33 15.10 -7.54
N PRO A 45 5.25 13.81 -7.15
CA PRO A 45 4.26 13.36 -6.18
C PRO A 45 4.43 14.06 -4.83
N GLU A 46 3.31 14.38 -4.18
CA GLU A 46 3.30 14.94 -2.83
C GLU A 46 3.71 13.88 -1.78
N LEU A 47 3.98 14.30 -0.55
CA LEU A 47 4.28 13.36 0.54
C LEU A 47 3.17 12.32 0.72
N TYR A 48 1.91 12.74 0.59
CA TYR A 48 0.76 11.84 0.70
C TYR A 48 0.76 10.75 -0.39
N ASP A 49 1.11 11.10 -1.63
CA ASP A 49 1.23 10.16 -2.74
C ASP A 49 2.31 9.10 -2.46
N TRP A 50 3.46 9.54 -1.94
CA TRP A 50 4.54 8.64 -1.54
C TRP A 50 4.13 7.70 -0.39
N LEU A 51 3.38 8.20 0.58
CA LEU A 51 2.84 7.39 1.68
C LEU A 51 1.77 6.41 1.18
N TYR A 52 0.98 6.78 0.18
CA TYR A 52 0.08 5.84 -0.46
C TYR A 52 0.85 4.73 -1.20
N LEU A 53 1.85 5.08 -2.00
CA LEU A 53 2.70 4.10 -2.69
C LEU A 53 3.44 3.18 -1.71
N GLY A 54 3.93 3.74 -0.61
CA GLY A 54 4.54 2.97 0.48
C GLY A 54 3.57 1.98 1.11
N PHE A 55 2.32 2.40 1.36
CA PHE A 55 1.27 1.50 1.86
C PHE A 55 1.01 0.35 0.88
N MET A 56 0.84 0.66 -0.41
CA MET A 56 0.60 -0.37 -1.44
C MET A 56 1.81 -1.30 -1.60
N ALA A 57 3.04 -0.81 -1.38
CA ALA A 57 4.26 -1.61 -1.39
C ALA A 57 4.38 -2.56 -0.19
N MET A 58 3.90 -2.12 0.99
CA MET A 58 3.94 -2.91 2.23
C MET A 58 2.93 -4.06 2.26
N LEU A 59 1.79 -3.93 1.57
CA LEU A 59 0.73 -4.95 1.57
C LEU A 59 1.22 -6.36 1.14
N PRO A 60 1.89 -6.54 -0.02
CA PRO A 60 2.47 -7.84 -0.38
C PRO A 60 3.49 -8.37 0.61
N LEU A 61 4.33 -7.50 1.18
CA LEU A 61 5.37 -7.89 2.13
C LEU A 61 4.77 -8.47 3.42
N VAL A 62 3.75 -7.80 3.97
CA VAL A 62 3.04 -8.26 5.17
C VAL A 62 2.35 -9.59 4.90
N LEU A 63 1.67 -9.74 3.75
CA LEU A 63 1.03 -11.00 3.37
C LEU A 63 2.06 -12.12 3.19
N HIS A 64 3.21 -11.83 2.57
CA HIS A 64 4.31 -12.80 2.47
C HIS A 64 4.76 -13.27 3.84
N TRP A 65 5.03 -12.35 4.76
CA TRP A 65 5.46 -12.73 6.10
C TRP A 65 4.39 -13.53 6.85
N PHE A 66 3.13 -13.13 6.74
CA PHE A 66 2.01 -13.87 7.32
C PHE A 66 1.95 -15.32 6.81
N PHE A 67 1.98 -15.52 5.48
CA PHE A 67 1.93 -16.87 4.92
C PHE A 67 3.20 -17.67 5.18
N ILE A 68 4.38 -17.04 5.24
CA ILE A 68 5.62 -17.72 5.64
C ILE A 68 5.46 -18.26 7.06
N GLU A 69 5.04 -17.43 8.03
CA GLU A 69 4.87 -17.88 9.42
C GLU A 69 3.81 -18.98 9.53
N TRP A 70 2.68 -18.80 8.84
CA TRP A 70 1.57 -19.76 8.84
C TRP A 70 2.00 -21.16 8.34
N TYR A 71 2.87 -21.23 7.34
CA TYR A 71 3.29 -22.49 6.73
C TYR A 71 4.66 -23.01 7.19
N SER A 72 5.54 -22.18 7.76
CA SER A 72 6.94 -22.56 8.02
C SER A 72 7.14 -23.45 9.26
N GLY A 73 6.13 -23.63 10.11
CA GLY A 73 6.20 -24.50 11.30
C GLY A 73 7.32 -24.11 12.29
N LYS A 74 7.63 -24.98 13.25
CA LYS A 74 8.52 -24.67 14.40
C LYS A 74 10.02 -24.48 14.07
N LYS A 75 10.47 -24.65 12.82
CA LYS A 75 11.91 -24.51 12.45
C LYS A 75 12.26 -23.08 12.05
N SER A 76 12.65 -22.28 13.05
CA SER A 76 12.89 -20.83 12.96
C SER A 76 13.96 -20.38 11.94
N SER A 77 15.01 -21.15 11.69
CA SER A 77 16.13 -20.69 10.83
C SER A 77 15.77 -20.58 9.34
N SER A 78 14.96 -21.51 8.81
CA SER A 78 14.52 -21.44 7.40
C SER A 78 13.46 -20.36 7.19
N ALA A 79 12.63 -20.08 8.21
CA ALA A 79 11.61 -19.02 8.16
C ALA A 79 12.25 -17.64 8.04
N LEU A 80 13.28 -17.36 8.86
CA LEU A 80 14.02 -16.10 8.84
C LEU A 80 14.59 -15.80 7.45
N LEU A 81 15.21 -16.81 6.82
CA LEU A 81 15.77 -16.66 5.47
C LEU A 81 14.68 -16.34 4.43
N GLN A 82 13.50 -16.95 4.55
CA GLN A 82 12.36 -16.64 3.68
C GLN A 82 11.82 -15.22 3.90
N HIS A 83 11.77 -14.72 5.14
CA HIS A 83 11.37 -13.33 5.42
C HIS A 83 12.34 -12.32 4.82
N ILE A 84 13.64 -12.54 4.97
CA ILE A 84 14.69 -11.69 4.39
C ILE A 84 14.60 -11.72 2.87
N THR A 85 14.42 -12.90 2.29
CA THR A 85 14.24 -13.04 0.83
C THR A 85 13.02 -12.26 0.36
N ALA A 86 11.87 -12.41 1.02
CA ALA A 86 10.65 -11.69 0.68
C ALA A 86 10.85 -10.17 0.72
N MET A 87 11.57 -9.68 1.73
CA MET A 87 11.92 -8.27 1.84
C MET A 87 12.76 -7.81 0.65
N LEU A 88 13.81 -8.56 0.29
CA LEU A 88 14.66 -8.24 -0.86
C LEU A 88 13.88 -8.31 -2.19
N GLU A 89 13.02 -9.30 -2.38
CA GLU A 89 12.17 -9.45 -3.56
C GLU A 89 11.27 -8.21 -3.74
N CYS A 90 10.56 -7.80 -2.69
CA CYS A 90 9.72 -6.60 -2.71
C CYS A 90 10.55 -5.32 -2.91
N SER A 91 11.70 -5.18 -2.24
CA SER A 91 12.56 -4.00 -2.40
C SER A 91 13.12 -3.88 -3.82
N VAL A 92 13.58 -4.98 -4.40
CA VAL A 92 14.08 -4.99 -5.79
C VAL A 92 12.93 -4.70 -6.76
N ALA A 93 11.75 -5.30 -6.56
CA ALA A 93 10.57 -4.98 -7.37
C ALA A 93 10.21 -3.49 -7.31
N ALA A 94 10.25 -2.88 -6.12
CA ALA A 94 9.97 -1.46 -5.94
C ALA A 94 10.98 -0.59 -6.70
N VAL A 95 12.28 -0.85 -6.55
CA VAL A 95 13.34 -0.10 -7.25
C VAL A 95 13.21 -0.26 -8.77
N VAL A 96 13.00 -1.48 -9.26
CA VAL A 96 12.81 -1.74 -10.70
C VAL A 96 11.56 -1.01 -11.21
N THR A 97 10.47 -0.99 -10.45
CA THR A 97 9.25 -0.28 -10.82
C THR A 97 9.50 1.23 -10.97
N LEU A 98 10.23 1.82 -10.03
CA LEU A 98 10.61 3.24 -10.10
C LEU A 98 11.46 3.52 -11.35
N LEU A 99 12.45 2.68 -11.64
CA LEU A 99 13.34 2.85 -12.79
C LEU A 99 12.65 2.67 -14.16
N VAL A 100 11.57 1.90 -14.22
CA VAL A 100 10.81 1.65 -15.46
C VAL A 100 9.70 2.69 -15.66
N THR A 101 9.28 3.37 -14.60
CA THR A 101 8.27 4.44 -14.68
C THR A 101 8.90 5.72 -15.23
N GLU A 102 8.14 6.55 -15.95
CA GLU A 102 8.67 7.80 -16.48
C GLU A 102 9.08 8.78 -15.35
N PRO A 103 10.25 9.43 -15.44
CA PRO A 103 11.28 9.30 -16.47
C PRO A 103 12.16 8.03 -16.30
N VAL A 104 12.24 7.23 -17.37
CA VAL A 104 12.93 5.93 -17.36
C VAL A 104 14.40 6.09 -16.96
N GLY A 105 14.84 5.22 -16.05
CA GLY A 105 16.22 5.16 -15.54
C GLY A 105 16.50 6.08 -14.35
N GLN A 106 15.51 6.80 -13.85
CA GLN A 106 15.66 7.70 -12.70
C GLN A 106 14.76 7.24 -11.54
N VAL A 107 15.17 7.52 -10.29
CA VAL A 107 14.40 7.14 -9.07
C VAL A 107 13.39 8.24 -8.67
N ARG A 108 13.12 9.17 -9.59
CA ARG A 108 12.07 10.19 -9.46
C ARG A 108 10.93 9.82 -10.38
N ILE A 109 9.72 10.23 -10.04
CA ILE A 109 8.53 9.95 -10.82
C ILE A 109 7.87 11.28 -11.19
N HIS A 110 7.32 11.37 -12.40
CA HIS A 110 6.38 12.43 -12.75
C HIS A 110 4.95 12.03 -12.43
N SER A 111 4.22 12.93 -11.77
CA SER A 111 2.85 12.70 -11.31
C SER A 111 1.89 13.77 -11.83
N CYS A 112 0.69 13.35 -12.17
CA CYS A 112 -0.48 14.21 -12.29
C CYS A 112 -1.14 14.31 -10.91
N ARG A 113 -1.29 15.53 -10.41
CA ARG A 113 -1.88 15.77 -9.09
C ARG A 113 -3.32 15.23 -9.02
N VAL A 114 -3.62 14.49 -7.94
CA VAL A 114 -4.98 14.03 -7.65
C VAL A 114 -5.83 15.22 -7.20
N GLN A 115 -6.90 15.52 -7.92
CA GLN A 115 -7.80 16.63 -7.58
C GLN A 115 -9.07 16.13 -6.90
N MET A 116 -9.64 15.03 -7.42
CA MET A 116 -10.93 14.52 -6.96
C MET A 116 -11.01 13.00 -7.11
N LEU A 117 -11.94 12.37 -6.39
CA LEU A 117 -12.14 10.92 -6.42
C LEU A 117 -12.50 10.40 -7.82
N SER A 118 -13.22 11.18 -8.63
CA SER A 118 -13.58 10.79 -10.00
C SER A 118 -12.35 10.63 -10.91
N ASP A 119 -11.20 11.21 -10.56
CA ASP A 119 -9.96 11.09 -11.34
C ASP A 119 -9.45 9.64 -11.40
N TRP A 120 -9.84 8.83 -10.41
CA TRP A 120 -9.54 7.39 -10.38
C TRP A 120 -10.48 6.56 -11.24
N TYR A 121 -11.63 7.11 -11.63
CA TYR A 121 -12.72 6.39 -12.29
C TYR A 121 -13.17 7.10 -13.57
N THR A 122 -12.23 7.63 -14.35
CA THR A 122 -12.50 8.39 -15.59
C THR A 122 -13.42 7.66 -16.56
N MET A 123 -13.38 6.31 -16.57
CA MET A 123 -14.28 5.46 -17.35
C MET A 123 -15.76 5.70 -17.08
N LEU A 124 -16.14 6.05 -15.85
CA LEU A 124 -17.53 6.32 -15.45
C LEU A 124 -18.00 7.72 -15.87
N TYR A 125 -17.09 8.59 -16.31
CA TYR A 125 -17.36 10.00 -16.64
C TYR A 125 -17.17 10.30 -18.14
N ASN A 126 -17.33 9.28 -19.00
CA ASN A 126 -17.34 9.46 -20.45
C ASN A 126 -18.61 10.21 -20.89
N PRO A 127 -18.50 11.36 -21.59
CA PRO A 127 -19.65 12.16 -21.98
C PRO A 127 -20.37 11.62 -23.22
N SER A 128 -21.68 11.87 -23.29
CA SER A 128 -22.52 11.59 -24.46
C SER A 128 -23.22 12.88 -24.93
N PRO A 129 -22.51 13.79 -25.63
CA PRO A 129 -23.01 15.12 -25.95
C PRO A 129 -24.31 15.10 -26.78
N ASP A 130 -24.44 14.16 -27.71
CA ASP A 130 -25.61 14.03 -28.58
C ASP A 130 -26.61 12.97 -28.10
N TYR A 131 -26.43 12.42 -26.88
CA TYR A 131 -27.17 11.27 -26.32
C TYR A 131 -27.15 9.97 -27.14
N VAL A 132 -26.55 9.99 -28.33
CA VAL A 132 -26.41 8.85 -29.26
C VAL A 132 -24.98 8.32 -29.24
N ASN A 133 -23.98 9.21 -29.35
CA ASN A 133 -22.57 8.84 -29.38
C ASN A 133 -21.90 9.16 -28.05
N THR A 134 -21.22 8.16 -27.47
CA THR A 134 -20.37 8.33 -26.28
C THR A 134 -18.92 8.55 -26.71
N LEU A 135 -18.32 9.64 -26.23
CA LEU A 135 -16.90 9.89 -26.41
C LEU A 135 -16.12 9.18 -25.30
N HIS A 136 -15.29 8.22 -25.68
CA HIS A 136 -14.46 7.47 -24.73
C HIS A 136 -13.16 8.23 -24.45
N CYS A 137 -13.12 8.91 -23.30
CA CYS A 137 -11.99 9.71 -22.84
C CYS A 137 -11.36 9.11 -21.57
N THR A 138 -11.38 7.77 -21.50
CA THR A 138 -10.86 7.02 -20.35
C THR A 138 -9.34 7.06 -20.36
N GLN A 139 -8.78 7.71 -19.35
CA GLN A 139 -7.35 7.88 -19.18
C GLN A 139 -6.96 7.79 -17.71
N GLU A 140 -5.67 7.61 -17.45
CA GLU A 140 -5.11 7.67 -16.11
C GLU A 140 -4.91 9.12 -15.67
N ALA A 141 -5.97 9.79 -15.20
CA ALA A 141 -5.88 11.18 -14.76
C ALA A 141 -5.02 11.36 -13.49
N VAL A 142 -4.82 10.29 -12.72
CA VAL A 142 -3.96 10.21 -11.53
C VAL A 142 -2.59 9.59 -11.84
N TYR A 143 -2.11 9.72 -13.08
CA TYR A 143 -0.87 9.09 -13.51
C TYR A 143 0.29 9.46 -12.57
N PRO A 144 1.14 8.51 -12.14
CA PRO A 144 1.12 7.09 -12.43
C PRO A 144 0.55 6.25 -11.26
N LEU A 145 -0.14 6.87 -10.30
CA LEU A 145 -0.53 6.24 -9.02
C LEU A 145 -1.38 4.99 -9.20
N TYR A 146 -2.13 4.89 -10.29
CA TYR A 146 -2.91 3.70 -10.60
C TYR A 146 -2.03 2.61 -11.21
N THR A 147 -1.32 2.91 -12.30
CA THR A 147 -0.55 1.91 -13.06
C THR A 147 0.72 1.46 -12.36
N ILE A 148 1.41 2.34 -11.62
CA ILE A 148 2.67 2.02 -10.95
C ILE A 148 2.51 0.89 -9.93
N VAL A 149 1.36 0.85 -9.23
CA VAL A 149 1.05 -0.20 -8.26
C VAL A 149 0.88 -1.56 -8.95
N LEU A 150 0.21 -1.58 -10.10
CA LEU A 150 0.01 -2.81 -10.88
C LEU A 150 1.34 -3.33 -11.45
N ILE A 151 2.19 -2.42 -11.95
CA ILE A 151 3.53 -2.76 -12.44
C ILE A 151 4.37 -3.33 -11.29
N TYR A 152 4.31 -2.72 -10.10
CA TYR A 152 4.99 -3.22 -8.90
C TYR A 152 4.52 -4.64 -8.51
N TYR A 153 3.21 -4.90 -8.52
CA TYR A 153 2.68 -6.23 -8.21
C TYR A 153 3.09 -7.27 -9.25
N ALA A 154 3.16 -6.89 -10.53
CA ALA A 154 3.66 -7.76 -11.58
C ALA A 154 5.14 -8.11 -11.37
N PHE A 155 6.00 -7.12 -11.07
CA PHE A 155 7.41 -7.39 -10.78
C PHE A 155 7.61 -8.20 -9.50
N CYS A 156 6.83 -7.93 -8.45
CA CYS A 156 6.82 -8.77 -7.25
C CYS A 156 6.54 -10.23 -7.61
N LEU A 157 5.47 -10.49 -8.37
CA LEU A 157 5.06 -11.83 -8.76
C LEU A 157 6.13 -12.53 -9.63
N VAL A 158 6.74 -11.83 -10.59
CA VAL A 158 7.80 -12.37 -11.44
C VAL A 158 9.05 -12.71 -10.61
N LEU A 159 9.55 -11.79 -9.80
CA LEU A 159 10.74 -12.03 -8.98
C LEU A 159 10.51 -13.17 -8.00
N MET A 160 9.33 -13.23 -7.39
CA MET A 160 8.90 -14.33 -6.51
C MET A 160 8.93 -15.68 -7.21
N MET A 161 8.37 -15.78 -8.42
CA MET A 161 8.35 -17.03 -9.19
C MET A 161 9.74 -17.46 -9.65
N LEU A 162 10.68 -16.52 -9.84
CA LEU A 162 12.05 -16.84 -10.25
C LEU A 162 12.95 -17.20 -9.05
N LEU A 163 12.96 -16.38 -8.01
CA LEU A 163 13.92 -16.48 -6.91
C LEU A 163 13.54 -17.55 -5.88
N ARG A 164 12.27 -17.66 -5.49
CA ARG A 164 11.86 -18.60 -4.45
C ARG A 164 12.08 -20.07 -4.82
N PRO A 165 11.77 -20.56 -6.03
CA PRO A 165 12.05 -21.94 -6.40
C PRO A 165 13.55 -22.27 -6.39
N LEU A 166 14.40 -21.33 -6.82
CA LEU A 166 15.86 -21.50 -6.81
C LEU A 166 16.39 -21.61 -5.38
N LEU A 167 15.90 -20.75 -4.48
CA LEU A 167 16.26 -20.79 -3.06
C LEU A 167 15.77 -22.07 -2.39
N VAL A 168 14.53 -22.48 -2.63
CA VAL A 168 14.01 -23.74 -2.09
C VAL A 168 14.84 -24.92 -2.59
N LYS A 169 15.23 -24.97 -3.88
CA LYS A 169 16.11 -26.03 -4.40
C LYS A 169 17.47 -26.06 -3.70
N LYS A 170 18.08 -24.89 -3.43
CA LYS A 170 19.39 -24.79 -2.75
C LYS A 170 19.31 -25.15 -1.27
N ILE A 171 18.20 -24.82 -0.60
CA ILE A 171 17.94 -25.13 0.82
C ILE A 171 17.31 -26.52 1.00
N ALA A 172 16.88 -27.20 -0.08
CA ALA A 172 16.23 -28.52 -0.05
C ALA A 172 17.17 -29.71 0.11
N CYS A 173 18.48 -29.52 0.10
CA CYS A 173 19.43 -30.61 0.38
C CYS A 173 19.34 -31.21 1.81
N GLY A 174 18.48 -30.69 2.71
CA GLY A 174 18.37 -31.21 4.08
C GLY A 174 16.97 -31.35 4.69
N LEU A 175 15.87 -30.98 4.03
CA LEU A 175 14.53 -31.01 4.65
C LEU A 175 13.35 -31.14 3.67
N GLY A 176 12.29 -31.84 4.14
CA GLY A 176 11.10 -32.28 3.38
C GLY A 176 10.49 -31.26 2.41
N LYS A 177 10.09 -31.77 1.23
CA LYS A 177 9.72 -31.02 0.02
C LYS A 177 8.35 -30.30 0.07
N SER A 178 7.37 -30.77 0.85
CA SER A 178 5.96 -30.40 0.68
C SER A 178 5.59 -28.99 1.16
N ASP A 179 5.97 -28.60 2.38
CA ASP A 179 5.36 -27.42 3.01
C ASP A 179 5.88 -26.07 2.50
N ARG A 180 7.08 -26.04 1.91
CA ARG A 180 7.69 -24.78 1.42
C ARG A 180 7.05 -24.23 0.15
N PHE A 181 6.46 -25.08 -0.70
CA PHE A 181 5.78 -24.60 -1.91
C PHE A 181 4.41 -23.99 -1.60
N LYS A 182 3.78 -24.32 -0.47
CA LYS A 182 2.48 -23.74 -0.05
C LYS A 182 2.52 -22.22 0.08
N SER A 183 3.63 -21.67 0.59
CA SER A 183 3.85 -20.21 0.66
C SER A 183 3.92 -19.55 -0.73
N ILE A 184 4.48 -20.26 -1.71
CA ILE A 184 4.56 -19.79 -3.11
C ILE A 184 3.17 -19.84 -3.76
N TYR A 185 2.42 -20.92 -3.56
CA TYR A 185 1.04 -21.01 -4.06
C TYR A 185 0.14 -19.94 -3.45
N ALA A 186 0.25 -19.66 -2.15
CA ALA A 186 -0.49 -18.59 -1.50
C ALA A 186 -0.23 -17.22 -2.17
N ALA A 187 1.01 -16.95 -2.58
CA ALA A 187 1.36 -15.75 -3.34
C ALA A 187 0.64 -15.65 -4.68
N LEU A 188 0.54 -16.76 -5.41
CA LEU A 188 -0.16 -16.81 -6.68
C LEU A 188 -1.67 -16.52 -6.54
N TYR A 189 -2.24 -16.72 -5.36
CA TYR A 189 -3.64 -16.33 -5.06
C TYR A 189 -3.78 -14.89 -4.59
N PHE A 190 -2.94 -14.42 -3.67
CA PHE A 190 -3.15 -13.09 -3.08
C PHE A 190 -2.77 -11.94 -4.03
N PHE A 191 -1.77 -12.10 -4.91
CA PHE A 191 -1.40 -11.03 -5.85
C PHE A 191 -2.54 -10.65 -6.79
N PRO A 192 -3.24 -11.60 -7.45
CA PRO A 192 -4.45 -11.30 -8.20
C PRO A 192 -5.51 -10.58 -7.38
N ILE A 193 -5.74 -11.00 -6.13
CA ILE A 193 -6.70 -10.34 -5.24
C ILE A 193 -6.30 -8.87 -5.00
N LEU A 194 -5.03 -8.60 -4.69
CA LEU A 194 -4.52 -7.24 -4.52
C LEU A 194 -4.65 -6.41 -5.81
N THR A 195 -4.39 -7.01 -6.98
CA THR A 195 -4.57 -6.30 -8.26
C THR A 195 -6.02 -5.95 -8.53
N VAL A 196 -6.97 -6.83 -8.19
CA VAL A 196 -8.42 -6.53 -8.31
C VAL A 196 -8.83 -5.44 -7.32
N LEU A 197 -8.35 -5.50 -6.07
CA LEU A 197 -8.60 -4.47 -5.08
C LEU A 197 -8.07 -3.10 -5.55
N GLN A 198 -6.89 -3.05 -6.14
CA GLN A 198 -6.36 -1.81 -6.72
C GLN A 198 -7.16 -1.37 -7.95
N ALA A 199 -7.50 -2.31 -8.84
CA ALA A 199 -8.18 -1.99 -10.09
C ALA A 199 -9.58 -1.41 -9.86
N VAL A 200 -10.31 -1.96 -8.88
CA VAL A 200 -11.70 -1.57 -8.55
C VAL A 200 -11.75 -0.49 -7.47
N GLY A 201 -10.89 -0.60 -6.46
CA GLY A 201 -10.95 0.21 -5.24
C GLY A 201 -9.79 1.19 -5.08
N GLY A 202 -8.91 1.36 -6.07
CA GLY A 202 -7.68 2.16 -5.94
C GLY A 202 -7.93 3.59 -5.44
N GLY A 203 -8.96 4.27 -5.97
CA GLY A 203 -9.34 5.59 -5.50
C GLY A 203 -9.86 5.59 -4.06
N LEU A 204 -10.69 4.61 -3.69
CA LEU A 204 -11.18 4.49 -2.31
C LEU A 204 -10.03 4.18 -1.34
N LEU A 205 -9.10 3.29 -1.73
CA LEU A 205 -7.90 2.98 -0.95
C LEU A 205 -7.02 4.21 -0.79
N TYR A 206 -6.85 5.02 -1.84
CA TYR A 206 -6.07 6.25 -1.77
C TYR A 206 -6.59 7.22 -0.71
N TYR A 207 -7.90 7.38 -0.55
CA TYR A 207 -8.44 8.24 0.51
C TYR A 207 -8.58 7.54 1.88
N ALA A 208 -8.71 6.20 1.90
CA ALA A 208 -8.97 5.43 3.11
C ALA A 208 -7.72 4.88 3.82
N PHE A 209 -6.59 4.72 3.13
CA PHE A 209 -5.41 4.05 3.69
C PHE A 209 -4.91 4.62 5.03
N PRO A 210 -4.91 5.95 5.30
CA PRO A 210 -4.42 6.46 6.56
C PRO A 210 -5.27 5.96 7.74
N TYR A 211 -6.58 5.92 7.54
CA TYR A 211 -7.54 5.42 8.53
C TYR A 211 -7.44 3.90 8.70
N ILE A 212 -7.26 3.16 7.59
CA ILE A 212 -7.03 1.71 7.63
C ILE A 212 -5.80 1.39 8.48
N ILE A 213 -4.68 2.07 8.25
CA ILE A 213 -3.44 1.88 9.02
C ILE A 213 -3.64 2.26 10.49
N LEU A 214 -4.30 3.37 10.77
CA LEU A 214 -4.55 3.85 12.13
C LEU A 214 -5.40 2.86 12.92
N VAL A 215 -6.52 2.40 12.36
CA VAL A 215 -7.40 1.43 13.02
C VAL A 215 -6.70 0.08 13.18
N LEU A 216 -6.05 -0.43 12.13
CA LEU A 216 -5.35 -1.72 12.22
C LEU A 216 -4.22 -1.67 13.25
N SER A 217 -3.41 -0.61 13.27
CA SER A 217 -2.32 -0.47 14.26
C SER A 217 -2.83 -0.43 15.70
N LEU A 218 -3.98 0.21 15.96
CA LEU A 218 -4.62 0.20 17.28
C LEU A 218 -5.12 -1.19 17.68
N VAL A 219 -5.85 -1.85 16.78
CA VAL A 219 -6.43 -3.18 17.04
C VAL A 219 -5.33 -4.21 17.23
N THR A 220 -4.32 -4.25 16.36
CA THR A 220 -3.23 -5.24 16.48
C THR A 220 -2.37 -4.98 17.71
N LEU A 221 -2.16 -3.72 18.09
CA LEU A 221 -1.48 -3.38 19.34
C LEU A 221 -2.28 -3.87 20.56
N ALA A 222 -3.59 -3.63 20.60
CA ALA A 222 -4.44 -4.08 21.69
C ALA A 222 -4.45 -5.61 21.82
N VAL A 223 -4.61 -6.33 20.71
CA VAL A 223 -4.54 -7.80 20.66
C VAL A 223 -3.17 -8.31 21.10
N TYR A 224 -2.09 -7.66 20.67
CA TYR A 224 -0.74 -8.07 21.04
C TYR A 224 -0.48 -7.89 22.53
N LEU A 225 -0.88 -6.75 23.11
CA LEU A 225 -0.71 -6.45 24.53
C LEU A 225 -1.52 -7.41 25.42
N SER A 226 -2.76 -7.74 25.03
CA SER A 226 -3.61 -8.69 25.75
C SER A 226 -3.10 -10.13 25.66
N ALA A 227 -2.79 -10.62 24.45
CA ALA A 227 -2.30 -11.99 24.25
C ALA A 227 -0.91 -12.22 24.87
N SER A 228 -0.10 -11.17 25.02
CA SER A 228 1.23 -11.25 25.63
C SER A 228 1.23 -11.04 27.16
N GLU A 229 0.06 -10.82 27.75
CA GLU A 229 -0.18 -10.56 29.19
C GLU A 229 0.74 -9.47 29.77
N ILE A 230 0.87 -8.35 29.05
CA ILE A 230 1.78 -7.26 29.46
C ILE A 230 1.08 -6.36 30.49
N GLN A 231 1.16 -6.74 31.76
CA GLN A 231 0.51 -6.00 32.85
C GLN A 231 1.32 -4.81 33.41
N SER A 232 2.63 -4.72 33.13
CA SER A 232 3.49 -3.65 33.69
C SER A 232 4.67 -3.30 32.78
N PHE A 233 5.23 -2.09 32.95
CA PHE A 233 6.44 -1.65 32.25
C PHE A 233 7.65 -2.58 32.50
N LYS A 234 7.75 -3.16 33.71
CA LYS A 234 8.81 -4.13 34.02
C LYS A 234 8.70 -5.36 33.11
N ASN A 235 7.49 -5.87 32.90
CA ASN A 235 7.24 -7.03 32.03
C ASN A 235 7.48 -6.71 30.55
N LEU A 236 7.28 -5.45 30.15
CA LEU A 236 7.56 -4.97 28.81
C LEU A 236 9.06 -4.93 28.53
N ILE A 237 9.84 -4.31 29.43
CA ILE A 237 11.29 -4.12 29.27
C ILE A 237 12.07 -5.42 29.47
N ALA A 238 11.56 -6.35 30.28
CA ALA A 238 12.21 -7.63 30.57
C ALA A 238 12.52 -8.49 29.33
N LYS A 239 11.74 -8.37 28.25
CA LYS A 239 11.95 -9.16 27.02
C LYS A 239 12.20 -8.23 25.82
N LYS A 240 13.42 -8.25 25.28
CA LYS A 240 13.81 -7.48 24.08
C LYS A 240 12.84 -7.65 22.90
N LYS A 241 12.34 -8.88 22.66
CA LYS A 241 11.34 -9.17 21.61
C LYS A 241 10.07 -8.33 21.78
N ARG A 242 9.63 -8.06 23.01
CA ARG A 242 8.40 -7.30 23.27
C ARG A 242 8.55 -5.83 22.89
N LEU A 243 9.72 -5.25 23.16
CA LEU A 243 10.06 -3.88 22.77
C LEU A 243 10.12 -3.72 21.25
N VAL A 244 10.70 -4.69 20.52
CA VAL A 244 10.76 -4.64 19.06
C VAL A 244 9.37 -4.63 18.44
N VAL A 245 8.46 -5.48 18.93
CA VAL A 245 7.07 -5.53 18.43
C VAL A 245 6.32 -4.25 18.78
N LEU A 246 6.48 -3.71 19.99
CA LEU A 246 5.84 -2.46 20.39
C LEU A 246 6.32 -1.29 19.54
N PHE A 247 7.64 -1.16 19.34
CA PHE A 247 8.21 -0.12 18.49
C PHE A 247 7.72 -0.22 17.05
N SER A 248 7.60 -1.45 16.52
CA SER A 248 7.04 -1.67 15.18
C SER A 248 5.58 -1.19 15.06
N HIS A 249 4.77 -1.40 16.09
CA HIS A 249 3.39 -0.88 16.15
C HIS A 249 3.36 0.65 16.24
N TRP A 250 4.27 1.25 17.03
CA TRP A 250 4.38 2.70 17.12
C TRP A 250 4.78 3.33 15.79
N LEU A 251 5.71 2.72 15.05
CA LEU A 251 6.06 3.18 13.71
C LEU A 251 4.87 3.11 12.75
N LEU A 252 4.10 2.01 12.78
CA LEU A 252 2.91 1.88 11.95
C LEU A 252 1.83 2.90 12.33
N HIS A 253 1.63 3.14 13.62
CA HIS A 253 0.67 4.12 14.10
C HIS A 253 1.08 5.56 13.75
N ALA A 254 2.37 5.88 13.90
CA ALA A 254 2.95 7.15 13.47
C ALA A 254 2.79 7.35 11.95
N TYR A 255 3.01 6.29 11.16
CA TYR A 255 2.78 6.32 9.71
C TYR A 255 1.35 6.72 9.36
N GLY A 256 0.36 6.15 10.05
CA GLY A 256 -1.06 6.51 9.88
C GLY A 256 -1.34 7.97 10.22
N ILE A 257 -0.83 8.46 11.36
CA ILE A 257 -0.99 9.87 11.79
C ILE A 257 -0.34 10.82 10.78
N ILE A 258 0.89 10.56 10.36
CA ILE A 258 1.63 11.33 9.35
C ILE A 258 0.87 11.38 8.03
N SER A 259 0.26 10.27 7.63
CA SER A 259 -0.53 10.19 6.41
C SER A 259 -1.81 11.04 6.48
N ILE A 260 -2.41 11.21 7.66
CA ILE A 260 -3.58 12.08 7.86
C ILE A 260 -3.16 13.55 7.88
N SER A 261 -2.11 13.88 8.63
CA SER A 261 -1.70 15.27 8.84
C SER A 261 -0.94 15.88 7.66
N ARG A 262 -0.35 15.05 6.80
CA ARG A 262 0.47 15.46 5.63
C ARG A 262 1.71 16.30 5.99
N LEU A 263 1.98 16.54 7.27
CA LEU A 263 2.99 17.45 7.78
C LEU A 263 2.86 18.90 7.24
N ASP A 264 1.64 19.32 6.89
CA ASP A 264 1.43 20.66 6.33
C ASP A 264 1.66 21.77 7.38
N LYS A 265 1.43 21.48 8.68
CA LYS A 265 1.61 22.44 9.78
C LYS A 265 2.30 21.78 10.96
N LEU A 266 3.63 21.85 10.96
CA LEU A 266 4.50 21.22 11.96
C LEU A 266 4.09 21.49 13.43
N GLU A 267 3.60 22.70 13.74
CA GLU A 267 3.14 23.06 15.09
C GLU A 267 1.91 22.27 15.55
N GLN A 268 1.00 21.95 14.63
CA GLN A 268 -0.22 21.17 14.91
C GLN A 268 0.06 19.66 14.85
N ASP A 269 1.02 19.23 14.04
CA ASP A 269 1.28 17.82 13.78
C ASP A 269 2.18 17.18 14.84
N LEU A 270 3.05 17.97 15.48
CA LEU A 270 3.93 17.51 16.55
C LEU A 270 3.19 16.95 17.79
N PRO A 271 2.13 17.61 18.33
CA PRO A 271 1.36 17.03 19.43
C PRO A 271 0.59 15.78 19.03
N LEU A 272 0.13 15.65 17.78
CA LEU A 272 -0.48 14.39 17.31
C LEU A 272 0.54 13.25 17.30
N LEU A 273 1.79 13.52 16.89
CA LEU A 273 2.85 12.51 16.91
C LEU A 273 3.24 12.10 18.34
N ALA A 274 3.13 13.03 19.30
CA ALA A 274 3.32 12.72 20.73
C ALA A 274 2.26 11.77 21.30
N LEU A 275 1.11 11.60 20.62
CA LEU A 275 0.06 10.66 21.02
C LEU A 275 0.34 9.21 20.57
N VAL A 276 1.37 8.96 19.76
CA VAL A 276 1.72 7.61 19.30
C VAL A 276 1.84 6.56 20.42
N PRO A 277 2.53 6.82 21.54
CA PRO A 277 2.61 5.86 22.64
C PRO A 277 1.34 5.76 23.49
N CYS A 278 0.38 6.70 23.34
CA CYS A 278 -0.79 6.82 24.21
C CYS A 278 -1.61 5.51 24.32
N PRO A 279 -1.93 4.78 23.23
CA PRO A 279 -2.69 3.53 23.34
C PRO A 279 -2.00 2.47 24.22
N ALA A 280 -0.66 2.36 24.13
CA ALA A 280 0.11 1.43 24.94
C ALA A 280 0.16 1.87 26.42
N LEU A 281 0.34 3.17 26.67
CA LEU A 281 0.35 3.74 28.02
C LEU A 281 -1.02 3.56 28.69
N PHE A 282 -2.10 3.85 27.96
CA PHE A 282 -3.47 3.68 28.43
C PHE A 282 -3.77 2.21 28.77
N TYR A 283 -3.34 1.27 27.93
CA TYR A 283 -3.46 -0.16 28.22
C TYR A 283 -2.72 -0.53 29.52
N ILE A 284 -1.46 -0.14 29.68
CA ILE A 284 -0.67 -0.48 30.89
C ILE A 284 -1.32 0.12 32.15
N ALA A 285 -1.85 1.35 32.06
CA ALA A 285 -2.54 2.01 33.17
C ALA A 285 -3.84 1.30 33.58
N THR A 286 -4.54 0.68 32.62
CA THR A 286 -5.86 0.04 32.83
C THR A 286 -5.78 -1.48 32.98
N ALA A 287 -4.68 -2.12 32.61
CA ALA A 287 -4.49 -3.58 32.65
C ALA A 287 -4.69 -4.18 34.05
N ARG A 288 -4.36 -3.43 35.10
CA ARG A 288 -4.54 -3.87 36.49
C ARG A 288 -6.02 -3.94 36.90
N PHE A 289 -6.88 -3.14 36.28
CA PHE A 289 -8.32 -3.12 36.59
C PHE A 289 -9.14 -4.07 35.71
N THR A 290 -8.60 -4.47 34.57
CA THR A 290 -9.31 -5.26 33.54
C THR A 290 -9.01 -6.76 33.59
N GLU A 291 -8.06 -7.22 34.41
CA GLU A 291 -7.65 -8.63 34.58
C GLU A 291 -7.75 -9.48 33.30
N PRO A 292 -7.04 -9.12 32.21
CA PRO A 292 -7.20 -9.77 30.90
C PRO A 292 -6.92 -11.29 30.92
N SER A 293 -6.17 -11.78 31.92
CA SER A 293 -5.90 -13.21 32.14
C SER A 293 -7.15 -14.02 32.50
N ARG A 294 -8.16 -13.43 33.17
CA ARG A 294 -9.42 -14.16 33.48
C ARG A 294 -10.18 -14.50 32.21
N ILE A 295 -10.27 -13.57 31.27
CA ILE A 295 -10.98 -13.74 29.99
C ILE A 295 -10.33 -14.86 29.15
N LEU A 296 -8.99 -14.92 29.10
CA LEU A 296 -8.27 -15.99 28.40
C LEU A 296 -8.42 -17.35 29.10
N SER A 297 -8.46 -17.37 30.44
CA SER A 297 -8.65 -18.61 31.21
C SER A 297 -10.06 -19.19 31.11
N GLU A 298 -11.08 -18.34 31.00
CA GLU A 298 -12.48 -18.78 30.82
C GLU A 298 -12.75 -19.24 29.38
N GLY A 299 -12.10 -18.63 28.37
CA GLY A 299 -12.19 -19.08 26.97
C GLY A 299 -11.40 -20.37 26.66
N GLY A 300 -10.41 -20.73 27.47
CA GLY A 300 -9.58 -21.94 27.31
C GLY A 300 -10.20 -23.22 27.89
N ASN A 301 -11.20 -23.12 28.77
CA ASN A 301 -11.88 -24.26 29.38
C ASN A 301 -13.14 -24.71 28.61
N GLY A 302 -13.33 -24.22 27.38
CA GLY A 302 -14.48 -24.53 26.52
C GLY A 302 -14.25 -25.64 25.48
N HIS A 303 -13.17 -26.43 25.59
CA HIS A 303 -12.90 -27.59 24.72
C HIS A 303 -12.47 -28.82 25.53
#